data_AF-A0A433Q7E3-F1
#
_entry.id   AF-A0A433Q7E3-F1
#
_cell.length_a   1.000
_cell.length_b   1.000
_cell.length_c   1.000
_cell.angle_alpha   90.00
_cell.angle_beta   90.00
_cell.angle_gamma   90.00
#
_symmetry.space_group_name_H-M   'P 1'
#
loop_
_entity.id
_entity.type
_entity.pdbx_description
1 polymer ?
#
loop_
_entity_poly.entity_id
_entity_poly.type
_entity_poly.pdbx_seq_one_letter_code
_entity_poly.pdbx_strand_id
1 'polypeptide(L)'
;MTTSDSDPRKTLARIARSTIDALSSYLPASVTGSPYFFLGGAVLMGFPVYGLYRTVSVRRYMTAEHIPHTAFERRSRIRGRVVAVGDSDNFRIYHTPRLFSRVPRLESFKGGVSQSSPDSSDLHNLILSVLMKKTINIRIAGVDAPEPKFKSPSKKPPFTHQSASFSMPAQPFSIEARAWLTKEVLNRDVIVRLLSRDQYQRVVRNGSTLLCLFPLFFPRPKCTPSSPLQLA
;
A
#
# COMPACT_ATOMS: atom_id res chain seq x y z
N MET A 1 43.43 6.47 -17.39
CA MET A 1 42.08 6.79 -16.90
C MET A 1 41.26 5.51 -16.86
N THR A 2 41.16 4.89 -15.68
CA THR A 2 40.40 3.64 -15.49
C THR A 2 38.92 3.96 -15.40
N THR A 3 38.14 3.54 -16.39
CA THR A 3 36.68 3.64 -16.35
C THR A 3 36.15 2.63 -15.32
N SER A 4 35.76 3.15 -14.17
CA SER A 4 35.06 2.40 -13.14
C SER A 4 33.67 2.00 -13.69
N ASP A 5 33.58 0.78 -14.25
CA ASP A 5 32.33 0.08 -14.56
C ASP A 5 31.60 -0.23 -13.23
N SER A 6 30.95 0.80 -12.69
CA SER A 6 30.23 0.79 -11.41
C SER A 6 28.78 0.34 -11.57
N ASP A 7 28.52 -0.58 -12.49
CA ASP A 7 27.19 -1.19 -12.57
C ASP A 7 27.05 -2.21 -11.43
N PRO A 8 26.21 -1.94 -10.40
CA PRO A 8 26.07 -2.79 -9.22
C PRO A 8 25.62 -4.21 -9.58
N ARG A 9 24.97 -4.39 -10.74
CA ARG A 9 24.52 -5.72 -11.22
C ARG A 9 25.71 -6.59 -11.65
N LYS A 10 26.68 -6.00 -12.33
CA LYS A 10 27.88 -6.71 -12.81
C LYS A 10 28.81 -7.07 -11.65
N THR A 11 28.91 -6.20 -10.65
CA THR A 11 29.67 -6.46 -9.41
C THR A 11 29.05 -7.60 -8.61
N LEU A 12 27.72 -7.61 -8.42
CA LEU A 12 27.01 -8.71 -7.76
C LEU A 12 27.19 -10.05 -8.48
N ALA A 13 27.07 -10.05 -9.81
CA ALA A 13 27.28 -11.25 -10.61
C ALA A 13 28.72 -11.78 -10.51
N ARG A 14 29.72 -10.89 -10.44
CA ARG A 14 31.12 -11.27 -10.27
C ARG A 14 31.38 -11.90 -8.90
N ILE A 15 30.85 -11.29 -7.83
CA ILE A 15 30.95 -11.80 -6.46
C ILE A 15 30.24 -13.16 -6.33
N ALA A 16 29.07 -13.31 -6.95
CA ALA A 16 28.34 -14.57 -6.95
C ALA A 16 29.13 -15.69 -7.67
N ARG A 17 29.73 -15.40 -8.82
CA ARG A 17 30.57 -16.39 -9.54
C ARG A 17 31.79 -16.79 -8.73
N SER A 18 32.54 -15.82 -8.17
CA SER A 18 33.73 -16.13 -7.38
C SER A 18 33.43 -16.92 -6.11
N THR A 19 32.26 -16.71 -5.49
CA THR A 19 31.85 -17.50 -4.32
C THR A 19 31.41 -18.91 -4.70
N ILE A 20 30.74 -19.09 -5.85
CA ILE A 20 30.41 -20.41 -6.41
C ILE A 20 31.68 -21.19 -6.75
N ASP A 21 32.65 -20.55 -7.42
CA ASP A 21 33.92 -21.18 -7.80
C ASP A 21 34.73 -21.58 -6.55
N ALA A 22 34.75 -20.73 -5.52
CA ALA A 22 35.40 -21.02 -4.25
C ALA A 22 34.68 -22.11 -3.43
N LEU A 23 33.36 -22.24 -3.52
CA LEU A 23 32.62 -23.34 -2.88
C LEU A 23 32.79 -24.65 -3.64
N SER A 24 32.86 -24.58 -4.97
CA SER A 24 33.08 -25.73 -5.85
C SER A 24 34.45 -26.36 -5.62
N SER A 25 35.48 -25.57 -5.33
CA SER A 25 36.84 -26.07 -5.08
C SER A 25 37.01 -26.87 -3.78
N TYR A 26 36.10 -26.72 -2.81
CA TYR A 26 36.11 -27.49 -1.56
C TYR A 26 35.39 -28.84 -1.67
N LEU A 27 34.61 -29.07 -2.75
CA LEU A 27 33.83 -30.29 -2.93
C LEU A 27 34.51 -31.21 -3.97
N PRO A 28 34.76 -32.48 -3.66
CA PRO A 28 35.34 -33.41 -4.63
C PRO A 28 34.36 -33.66 -5.79
N ALA A 29 34.89 -33.78 -7.01
CA ALA A 29 34.10 -33.92 -8.24
C ALA A 29 33.13 -35.11 -8.24
N SER A 30 33.43 -36.16 -7.46
CA SER A 30 32.56 -37.34 -7.26
C SER A 30 31.25 -37.02 -6.53
N VAL A 31 31.24 -35.99 -5.69
CA VAL A 31 30.05 -35.57 -4.92
C VAL A 31 29.22 -34.57 -5.75
N THR A 32 29.87 -33.65 -6.46
CA THR A 32 29.20 -32.61 -7.26
C THR A 32 28.39 -33.17 -8.43
N GLY A 33 28.80 -34.32 -9.00
CA GLY A 33 28.07 -35.00 -10.08
C GLY A 33 27.00 -36.00 -9.64
N SER A 34 26.83 -36.21 -8.33
CA SER A 34 25.94 -37.24 -7.80
C SER A 34 24.46 -36.80 -7.86
N PRO A 35 23.52 -37.68 -8.27
CA PRO A 35 22.08 -37.35 -8.28
C PRO A 35 21.56 -36.99 -6.88
N TYR A 36 22.18 -37.52 -5.82
CA TYR A 36 21.82 -37.22 -4.43
C TYR A 36 22.20 -35.80 -4.00
N PHE A 37 23.22 -35.20 -4.61
CA PHE A 37 23.62 -33.80 -4.34
C PHE A 37 22.56 -32.83 -4.86
N PHE A 38 22.05 -33.07 -6.07
CA PHE A 38 20.94 -32.28 -6.63
C PHE A 38 19.64 -32.48 -5.85
N LEU A 39 19.35 -33.71 -5.42
CA LEU A 39 18.18 -34.00 -4.60
C LEU A 39 18.27 -33.31 -3.22
N GLY A 40 19.41 -33.37 -2.56
CA GLY A 40 19.67 -32.69 -1.29
C GLY A 40 19.58 -31.16 -1.41
N GLY A 41 20.17 -30.59 -2.46
CA GLY A 41 20.08 -29.16 -2.76
C GLY A 41 18.65 -28.70 -3.04
N ALA A 42 17.88 -29.49 -3.81
CA ALA A 42 16.49 -29.20 -4.11
C ALA A 42 15.60 -29.25 -2.87
N VAL A 43 15.84 -30.17 -1.93
CA VAL A 43 15.10 -30.22 -0.65
C VAL A 43 15.49 -29.04 0.25
N LEU A 44 16.79 -28.77 0.41
CA LEU A 44 17.29 -27.69 1.27
C LEU A 44 16.86 -26.30 0.79
N MET A 45 16.77 -26.07 -0.52
CA MET A 45 16.26 -24.81 -1.08
C MET A 45 14.75 -24.80 -1.25
N GLY A 46 14.15 -25.93 -1.61
CA GLY A 46 12.72 -26.04 -1.91
C GLY A 46 11.84 -25.84 -0.68
N PHE A 47 12.21 -26.40 0.48
CA PHE A 47 11.44 -26.27 1.72
C PHE A 47 11.33 -24.82 2.25
N PRO A 48 12.43 -24.04 2.36
CA PRO A 48 12.33 -22.64 2.78
C PRO A 48 11.65 -21.77 1.74
N VAL A 49 11.84 -22.02 0.44
CA VAL A 49 11.12 -21.30 -0.63
C VAL A 49 9.61 -21.58 -0.56
N TYR A 50 9.21 -22.84 -0.36
CA TYR A 50 7.80 -23.21 -0.16
C TYR A 50 7.21 -22.61 1.11
N GLY A 51 7.96 -22.64 2.23
CA GLY A 51 7.57 -22.00 3.47
C GLY A 51 7.41 -20.49 3.33
N LEU A 52 8.33 -19.83 2.62
CA LEU A 52 8.24 -18.40 2.31
C LEU A 52 7.05 -18.09 1.39
N TYR A 53 6.80 -18.91 0.38
CA TYR A 53 5.64 -18.79 -0.50
C TYR A 53 4.31 -18.91 0.25
N ARG A 54 4.23 -19.86 1.20
CA ARG A 54 3.05 -20.08 2.05
C ARG A 54 2.82 -18.96 3.06
N THR A 55 3.89 -18.43 3.64
CA THR A 55 3.81 -17.42 4.72
C THR A 55 3.63 -16.00 4.17
N VAL A 56 4.14 -15.73 2.98
CA VAL A 56 4.04 -14.40 2.38
C VAL A 56 2.86 -14.35 1.42
N SER A 57 1.78 -13.66 1.82
CA SER A 57 0.68 -13.33 0.91
C SER A 57 1.21 -12.53 -0.28
N VAL A 58 1.33 -13.19 -1.43
CA VAL A 58 1.65 -12.57 -2.73
C VAL A 58 0.41 -11.97 -3.37
N ARG A 59 -0.78 -12.40 -2.95
CA ARG A 59 -2.06 -11.93 -3.49
C ARG A 59 -2.34 -10.51 -3.01
N ARG A 60 -2.55 -9.60 -3.98
CA ARG A 60 -2.99 -8.24 -3.72
C ARG A 60 -4.52 -8.18 -3.71
N TYR A 61 -5.10 -7.65 -2.63
CA TYR A 61 -6.50 -7.22 -2.56
C TYR A 61 -6.68 -5.86 -3.27
N MET A 62 -7.64 -5.80 -4.20
CA MET A 62 -7.97 -4.56 -4.94
C MET A 62 -8.99 -3.71 -4.18
N THR A 63 -10.00 -4.37 -3.61
CA THR A 63 -11.14 -3.75 -2.91
C THR A 63 -11.37 -4.48 -1.58
N ALA A 64 -12.11 -3.87 -0.66
CA ALA A 64 -12.45 -4.48 0.64
C ALA A 64 -13.21 -5.81 0.53
N GLU A 65 -13.98 -6.00 -0.55
CA GLU A 65 -14.72 -7.21 -0.85
C GLU A 65 -13.81 -8.41 -1.14
N HIS A 66 -12.69 -8.18 -1.82
CA HIS A 66 -11.73 -9.24 -2.16
C HIS A 66 -10.97 -9.77 -0.95
N ILE A 67 -11.09 -9.11 0.20
CA ILE A 67 -10.48 -9.55 1.46
C ILE A 67 -11.35 -10.68 2.02
N PRO A 68 -10.82 -11.87 2.30
CA PRO A 68 -11.62 -12.97 2.84
C PRO A 68 -12.12 -12.63 4.25
N HIS A 69 -13.33 -13.09 4.59
CA HIS A 69 -13.94 -12.90 5.92
C HIS A 69 -13.05 -13.42 7.06
N THR A 70 -12.35 -14.55 6.83
CA THR A 70 -11.37 -15.13 7.76
C THR A 70 -10.23 -14.16 8.12
N ALA A 71 -9.89 -13.21 7.25
CA ALA A 71 -8.89 -12.19 7.56
C ALA A 71 -9.41 -11.14 8.56
N PHE A 72 -10.71 -10.83 8.52
CA PHE A 72 -11.37 -9.94 9.49
C PHE A 72 -11.54 -10.63 10.84
N GLU A 73 -11.97 -11.89 10.87
CA GLU A 73 -12.08 -12.70 12.10
C GLU A 73 -10.74 -12.79 12.84
N ARG A 74 -9.65 -13.04 12.10
CA ARG A 74 -8.29 -13.10 12.64
C ARG A 74 -7.68 -11.73 12.94
N ARG A 75 -8.43 -10.63 12.72
CA ARG A 75 -7.97 -9.24 12.86
C ARG A 75 -6.63 -8.99 12.18
N SER A 76 -6.52 -9.50 10.95
CA SER A 76 -5.26 -9.53 10.20
C SER A 76 -4.76 -8.11 9.92
N ARG A 77 -3.44 -7.97 9.75
CA ARG A 77 -2.80 -6.69 9.44
C ARG A 77 -2.52 -6.60 7.95
N ILE A 78 -3.13 -5.60 7.29
CA ILE A 78 -2.89 -5.28 5.89
C ILE A 78 -1.93 -4.10 5.80
N ARG A 79 -0.95 -4.17 4.89
CA ARG A 79 -0.06 -3.05 4.56
C ARG A 79 -0.53 -2.38 3.27
N GLY A 80 -0.41 -1.07 3.19
CA GLY A 80 -0.66 -0.34 1.95
C GLY A 80 -0.06 1.05 1.96
N ARG A 81 -0.03 1.68 0.80
CA ARG A 81 0.30 3.10 0.65
C ARG A 81 -0.97 3.91 0.48
N VAL A 82 -1.06 5.05 1.15
CA VAL A 82 -2.21 5.94 1.03
C VAL A 82 -2.16 6.66 -0.31
N VAL A 83 -3.25 6.57 -1.08
CA VAL A 83 -3.37 7.18 -2.42
C VAL A 83 -4.16 8.48 -2.36
N ALA A 84 -5.26 8.49 -1.60
CA ALA A 84 -6.18 9.62 -1.56
C ALA A 84 -6.88 9.70 -0.20
N VAL A 85 -7.21 10.93 0.20
CA VAL A 85 -8.00 11.23 1.40
C VAL A 85 -9.31 11.88 0.93
N GLY A 86 -10.42 11.23 1.24
CA GLY A 86 -11.76 11.66 0.80
C GLY A 86 -12.40 12.60 1.82
N ASP A 87 -12.47 12.12 3.06
CA ASP A 87 -13.10 12.80 4.20
C ASP A 87 -12.07 12.95 5.34
N SER A 88 -12.49 13.56 6.44
CA SER A 88 -11.68 13.78 7.64
C SER A 88 -11.48 12.52 8.50
N ASP A 89 -12.17 11.41 8.21
CA ASP A 89 -12.05 10.11 8.87
C ASP A 89 -11.77 8.93 7.90
N ASN A 90 -11.84 9.18 6.59
CA ASN A 90 -11.77 8.16 5.54
C ASN A 90 -10.58 8.40 4.59
N PHE A 91 -9.83 7.34 4.32
CA PHE A 91 -8.74 7.36 3.34
C PHE A 91 -8.65 6.06 2.55
N ARG A 92 -8.07 6.14 1.35
CA ARG A 92 -7.90 5.01 0.44
C ARG A 92 -6.46 4.56 0.40
N ILE A 93 -6.27 3.25 0.56
CA ILE A 93 -4.95 2.63 0.43
C ILE A 93 -4.84 1.74 -0.80
N TYR A 94 -3.69 1.79 -1.43
CA TYR A 94 -3.21 0.80 -2.36
C TYR A 94 -2.51 -0.31 -1.56
N HIS A 95 -3.08 -1.51 -1.57
CA HIS A 95 -2.50 -2.63 -0.84
C HIS A 95 -1.15 -3.08 -1.44
N THR A 96 -0.14 -3.22 -0.58
CA THR A 96 1.22 -3.63 -0.94
C THR A 96 1.58 -4.94 -0.22
N PRO A 97 1.60 -6.10 -0.90
CA PRO A 97 1.99 -7.36 -0.29
C PRO A 97 3.47 -7.36 0.13
N ARG A 98 3.81 -8.17 1.14
CA ARG A 98 5.11 -8.10 1.83
C ARG A 98 6.30 -8.52 0.96
N LEU A 99 6.11 -9.40 -0.03
CA LEU A 99 7.22 -9.92 -0.87
C LEU A 99 7.67 -8.97 -1.99
N PHE A 100 6.77 -8.11 -2.47
CA PHE A 100 6.99 -7.25 -3.64
C PHE A 100 6.77 -5.78 -3.30
N SER A 101 7.13 -5.35 -2.09
CA SER A 101 6.99 -3.96 -1.63
C SER A 101 7.91 -2.96 -2.35
N ARG A 102 8.34 -3.23 -3.59
CA ARG A 102 8.84 -2.21 -4.51
C ARG A 102 7.62 -1.53 -5.12
N VAL A 103 6.95 -0.70 -4.31
CA VAL A 103 5.86 0.16 -4.79
C VAL A 103 6.43 0.97 -5.95
N PRO A 104 5.81 1.00 -7.14
CA PRO A 104 6.20 1.97 -8.15
C PRO A 104 6.14 3.34 -7.49
N ARG A 105 7.29 4.02 -7.39
CA ARG A 105 7.37 5.33 -6.75
C ARG A 105 6.32 6.19 -7.43
N LEU A 106 5.41 6.81 -6.65
CA LEU A 106 4.32 7.61 -7.22
C LEU A 106 4.87 8.77 -8.09
N GLU A 107 6.14 9.14 -7.93
CA GLU A 107 6.87 10.03 -8.84
C GLU A 107 7.00 9.50 -10.28
N SER A 108 7.02 8.18 -10.51
CA SER A 108 6.92 7.59 -11.85
C SER A 108 5.53 7.73 -12.48
N PHE A 109 4.49 8.07 -11.71
CA PHE A 109 3.20 8.49 -12.28
C PHE A 109 3.17 10.00 -12.60
N LYS A 110 4.16 10.76 -12.11
CA LYS A 110 4.37 12.18 -12.46
C LYS A 110 5.29 12.35 -13.69
N GLY A 111 6.14 11.37 -14.00
CA GLY A 111 7.03 11.38 -15.16
C GLY A 111 6.38 10.77 -16.40
N GLY A 112 5.69 11.59 -17.20
CA GLY A 112 5.10 11.14 -18.47
C GLY A 112 3.96 11.99 -19.01
N VAL A 113 3.52 13.02 -18.28
CA VAL A 113 2.58 14.02 -18.82
C VAL A 113 3.40 15.19 -19.37
N SER A 114 3.82 15.09 -20.63
CA SER A 114 4.17 16.27 -21.43
C SER A 114 2.95 17.20 -21.45
N GLN A 115 3.10 18.38 -20.88
CA GLN A 115 2.04 19.39 -20.70
C GLN A 115 1.71 20.12 -22.02
N SER A 116 1.38 19.39 -23.08
CA SER A 116 1.04 20.00 -24.37
C SER A 116 0.01 19.19 -25.15
N SER A 117 -1.23 19.14 -24.65
CA SER A 117 -2.44 18.94 -25.47
C SER A 117 -3.69 19.21 -24.63
N PRO A 118 -4.78 19.75 -25.22
CA PRO A 118 -6.04 19.94 -24.52
C PRO A 118 -6.64 18.56 -24.13
N ASP A 119 -7.51 18.51 -23.12
CA ASP A 119 -8.11 17.29 -22.50
C ASP A 119 -7.24 16.47 -21.52
N SER A 120 -6.11 17.02 -21.04
CA SER A 120 -5.28 16.35 -20.02
C SER A 120 -5.92 16.20 -18.64
N SER A 121 -6.88 17.07 -18.28
CA SER A 121 -7.66 16.97 -17.02
C SER A 121 -8.55 15.73 -17.00
N ASP A 122 -9.17 15.40 -18.14
CA ASP A 122 -10.19 14.36 -18.22
C ASP A 122 -9.56 12.98 -18.19
N LEU A 123 -8.41 12.83 -18.85
CA LEU A 123 -7.57 11.63 -18.76
C LEU A 123 -7.03 11.44 -17.34
N HIS A 124 -6.54 12.50 -16.70
CA HIS A 124 -6.07 12.44 -15.31
C HIS A 124 -7.19 12.00 -14.36
N ASN A 125 -8.38 12.59 -14.49
CA ASN A 125 -9.56 12.22 -13.70
C ASN A 125 -10.02 10.78 -13.98
N LEU A 126 -9.93 10.33 -15.22
CA LEU A 126 -10.23 8.94 -15.60
C LEU A 126 -9.24 7.97 -14.96
N ILE A 127 -7.94 8.23 -15.03
CA ILE A 127 -6.90 7.41 -14.37
C ILE A 127 -7.14 7.36 -12.86
N LEU A 128 -7.44 8.50 -12.24
CA LEU A 128 -7.77 8.55 -10.81
C LEU A 128 -9.00 7.71 -10.49
N SER A 129 -10.06 7.79 -11.32
CA SER A 129 -11.27 6.99 -11.12
C SER A 129 -11.00 5.48 -11.23
N VAL A 130 -10.15 5.06 -12.18
CA VAL A 130 -9.74 3.67 -12.37
C VAL A 130 -8.86 3.20 -11.20
N LEU A 131 -7.96 4.05 -10.72
CA LEU A 131 -7.11 3.75 -9.58
C LEU A 131 -7.93 3.62 -8.29
N MET A 132 -8.89 4.52 -8.09
CA MET A 132 -9.81 4.50 -6.94
C MET A 132 -10.60 3.18 -6.85
N LYS A 133 -11.06 2.63 -7.98
CA LYS A 133 -11.75 1.32 -8.03
C LYS A 133 -10.85 0.15 -7.59
N LYS A 134 -9.52 0.32 -7.62
CA LYS A 134 -8.50 -0.67 -7.24
C LYS A 134 -7.81 -0.34 -5.91
N THR A 135 -8.46 0.45 -5.06
CA THR A 135 -7.98 0.81 -3.72
C THR A 135 -8.98 0.39 -2.65
N ILE A 136 -8.47 0.09 -1.48
CA ILE A 136 -9.26 -0.30 -0.32
C ILE A 136 -9.63 0.97 0.43
N ASN A 137 -10.92 1.22 0.59
CA ASN A 137 -11.42 2.32 1.41
C ASN A 137 -11.37 1.94 2.89
N ILE A 138 -10.78 2.80 3.72
CA ILE A 138 -10.60 2.60 5.16
C ILE A 138 -11.30 3.72 5.90
N ARG A 139 -12.12 3.33 6.89
CA ARG A 139 -12.71 4.21 7.89
C ARG A 139 -12.00 4.01 9.22
N ILE A 140 -11.64 5.11 9.88
CA ILE A 140 -11.05 5.07 11.22
C ILE A 140 -12.17 4.78 12.23
N ALA A 141 -12.03 3.72 13.02
CA ALA A 141 -12.99 3.34 14.04
C ALA A 141 -12.82 4.21 15.28
N GLY A 142 -13.95 4.62 15.88
CA GLY A 142 -13.97 5.45 17.10
C GLY A 142 -13.59 6.91 16.87
N VAL A 143 -13.41 7.33 15.63
CA VAL A 143 -13.21 8.73 15.25
C VAL A 143 -14.37 9.10 14.35
N ASP A 144 -15.17 10.06 14.80
CA ASP A 144 -16.20 10.68 13.98
C ASP A 144 -15.75 12.11 13.69
N ALA A 145 -15.68 12.47 12.42
CA ALA A 145 -15.02 13.69 12.00
C ALA A 145 -16.02 14.65 11.35
N PRO A 146 -15.80 15.97 11.48
CA PRO A 146 -16.75 16.95 11.00
C PRO A 146 -16.94 16.89 9.49
N GLU A 147 -18.20 16.88 9.04
CA GLU A 147 -18.56 16.75 7.64
C GLU A 147 -18.38 18.08 6.88
N PRO A 148 -17.77 18.05 5.68
CA PRO A 148 -17.67 19.23 4.82
C PRO A 148 -19.05 19.61 4.25
N LYS A 149 -19.15 20.85 3.79
CA LYS A 149 -20.38 21.41 3.18
C LYS A 149 -20.99 20.43 2.17
N PHE A 150 -22.23 20.02 2.43
CA PHE A 150 -23.02 19.26 1.46
C PHE A 150 -23.33 20.15 0.25
N LYS A 151 -22.78 19.80 -0.92
CA LYS A 151 -23.17 20.44 -2.18
C LYS A 151 -24.42 19.73 -2.69
N SER A 152 -25.55 20.41 -2.63
CA SER A 152 -26.75 19.94 -3.32
C SER A 152 -26.46 19.72 -4.81
N PRO A 153 -27.02 18.67 -5.42
CA PRO A 153 -26.82 18.38 -6.84
C PRO A 153 -27.24 19.58 -7.69
N SER A 154 -26.41 19.95 -8.66
CA SER A 154 -26.68 21.05 -9.59
C SER A 154 -27.93 20.83 -10.45
N LYS A 155 -28.35 19.57 -10.62
CA LYS A 155 -29.53 19.18 -11.38
C LYS A 155 -30.57 18.58 -10.44
N LYS A 156 -31.74 19.22 -10.38
CA LYS A 156 -32.88 18.76 -9.58
C LYS A 156 -33.42 17.43 -10.14
N PRO A 157 -33.70 16.41 -9.30
CA PRO A 157 -34.39 15.22 -9.78
C PRO A 157 -35.80 15.60 -10.26
N PRO A 158 -36.29 15.01 -11.36
CA PRO A 158 -37.51 15.47 -12.05
C PRO A 158 -38.82 15.38 -11.24
N PHE A 159 -38.80 14.78 -10.04
CA PHE A 159 -39.99 14.51 -9.22
C PHE A 159 -40.01 15.19 -7.82
N THR A 160 -39.15 16.17 -7.53
CA THR A 160 -39.17 16.87 -6.22
C THR A 160 -39.93 18.20 -6.25
N HIS A 161 -40.95 18.33 -5.39
CA HIS A 161 -41.88 19.47 -5.37
C HIS A 161 -41.40 20.73 -4.64
N GLN A 162 -40.24 20.71 -3.96
CA GLN A 162 -39.72 21.89 -3.27
C GLN A 162 -38.33 22.29 -3.78
N SER A 163 -38.03 23.58 -3.71
CA SER A 163 -36.73 24.21 -3.91
C SER A 163 -35.75 23.76 -2.82
N ALA A 164 -35.35 22.48 -2.86
CA ALA A 164 -34.37 21.91 -1.97
C ALA A 164 -32.95 22.32 -2.39
N SER A 165 -32.66 23.61 -2.34
CA SER A 165 -31.30 24.13 -2.23
C SER A 165 -30.82 23.86 -0.81
N PHE A 166 -30.66 22.58 -0.44
CA PHE A 166 -30.19 22.17 0.88
C PHE A 166 -28.68 22.40 0.93
N SER A 167 -28.27 23.65 1.07
CA SER A 167 -26.90 23.98 1.44
C SER A 167 -26.82 23.92 2.96
N MET A 168 -26.52 22.75 3.50
CA MET A 168 -26.13 22.68 4.90
C MET A 168 -24.82 23.45 5.06
N PRO A 169 -24.70 24.36 6.04
CA PRO A 169 -23.41 24.95 6.36
C PRO A 169 -22.41 23.83 6.72
N ALA A 170 -21.15 24.01 6.36
CA ALA A 170 -20.10 23.08 6.78
C ALA A 170 -20.04 23.04 8.31
N GLN A 171 -19.78 21.87 8.88
CA GLN A 171 -19.50 21.79 10.30
C GLN A 171 -18.20 22.56 10.61
N PRO A 172 -18.10 23.17 11.81
CA PRO A 172 -16.89 23.89 12.21
C PRO A 172 -15.68 22.93 12.16
N PHE A 173 -14.53 23.46 11.73
CA PHE A 173 -13.27 22.72 11.60
C PHE A 173 -13.23 21.55 10.59
N SER A 174 -14.30 21.32 9.81
CA SER A 174 -14.34 20.27 8.76
C SER A 174 -13.18 20.34 7.77
N ILE A 175 -12.86 21.55 7.29
CA ILE A 175 -11.79 21.80 6.32
C ILE A 175 -10.41 21.56 6.97
N GLU A 176 -10.22 22.02 8.20
CA GLU A 176 -8.98 21.89 8.93
C GLU A 176 -8.67 20.43 9.27
N ALA A 177 -9.66 19.68 9.77
CA ALA A 177 -9.52 18.26 10.09
C ALA A 177 -9.11 17.44 8.86
N ARG A 178 -9.73 17.72 7.71
CA ARG A 178 -9.35 17.09 6.43
C ARG A 178 -7.93 17.46 6.00
N ALA A 179 -7.54 18.72 6.12
CA ALA A 179 -6.20 19.18 5.78
C ALA A 179 -5.14 18.51 6.67
N TRP A 180 -5.43 18.39 7.97
CA TRP A 180 -4.58 17.69 8.94
C TRP A 180 -4.39 16.21 8.57
N LEU A 181 -5.47 15.47 8.34
CA LEU A 181 -5.39 14.05 7.96
C LEU A 181 -4.63 13.88 6.64
N THR A 182 -4.86 14.77 5.68
CA THR A 182 -4.16 14.75 4.39
C THR A 182 -2.64 14.92 4.59
N LYS A 183 -2.23 15.89 5.40
CA LYS A 183 -0.81 16.11 5.73
C LYS A 183 -0.17 14.90 6.43
N GLU A 184 -0.92 14.23 7.30
CA GLU A 184 -0.39 13.12 8.09
C GLU A 184 -0.37 11.78 7.36
N VAL A 185 -1.30 11.53 6.44
CA VAL A 185 -1.52 10.18 5.93
C VAL A 185 -1.18 10.07 4.45
N LEU A 186 -1.27 11.16 3.66
CA LEU A 186 -1.03 11.11 2.22
C LEU A 186 0.39 10.64 1.88
N ASN A 187 0.50 9.75 0.88
CA ASN A 187 1.76 9.17 0.40
C ASN A 187 2.57 8.37 1.44
N ARG A 188 2.05 8.17 2.66
CA ARG A 188 2.70 7.37 3.69
C ARG A 188 2.30 5.90 3.56
N ASP A 189 3.23 5.02 3.92
CA ASP A 189 2.96 3.59 4.05
C ASP A 189 2.33 3.33 5.42
N VAL A 190 1.17 2.67 5.43
CA VAL A 190 0.38 2.40 6.63
C VAL A 190 0.14 0.90 6.82
N ILE A 191 0.08 0.49 8.08
CA ILE A 191 -0.36 -0.84 8.48
C ILE A 191 -1.71 -0.73 9.19
N VAL A 192 -2.68 -1.48 8.68
CA VAL A 192 -4.10 -1.39 8.98
C VAL A 192 -4.53 -2.72 9.58
N ARG A 193 -5.04 -2.68 10.82
CA ARG A 193 -5.66 -3.84 11.45
C ARG A 193 -7.13 -3.92 11.02
N LEU A 194 -7.50 -4.99 10.35
CA LEU A 194 -8.89 -5.22 9.95
C LEU A 194 -9.74 -5.50 11.18
N LEU A 195 -10.86 -4.79 11.34
CA LEU A 195 -11.86 -5.11 12.37
C LEU A 195 -13.11 -5.73 11.74
N SER A 196 -13.77 -4.97 10.87
CA SER A 196 -15.02 -5.37 10.22
C SER A 196 -15.14 -4.69 8.85
N ARG A 197 -16.09 -5.17 8.05
CA ARG A 197 -16.49 -4.57 6.79
C ARG A 197 -17.81 -3.82 6.98
N ASP A 198 -17.85 -2.58 6.54
CA ASP A 198 -19.05 -1.73 6.55
C ASP A 198 -19.98 -2.06 5.36
N GLN A 199 -21.25 -1.69 5.44
CA GLN A 199 -22.27 -1.87 4.40
C GLN A 199 -21.86 -1.22 3.06
N TYR A 200 -21.09 -0.13 3.12
CA TYR A 200 -20.53 0.56 1.95
C TYR A 200 -19.23 -0.07 1.43
N GLN A 201 -18.92 -1.31 1.81
CA GLN A 201 -17.71 -2.03 1.44
C GLN A 201 -16.42 -1.27 1.85
N ARG A 202 -16.46 -0.62 3.03
CA ARG A 202 -15.29 0.02 3.65
C ARG A 202 -14.72 -0.89 4.72
N VAL A 203 -13.41 -0.85 4.91
CA VAL A 203 -12.75 -1.53 6.03
C VAL A 203 -12.80 -0.62 7.25
N VAL A 204 -13.45 -1.06 8.32
CA VAL A 204 -13.38 -0.41 9.63
C VAL A 204 -12.08 -0.84 10.30
N ARG A 205 -11.29 0.14 10.74
CA ARG A 205 -9.95 -0.08 11.29
C ARG A 205 -9.79 0.62 12.62
N ASN A 206 -9.22 -0.06 13.62
CA ASN A 206 -8.90 0.58 14.90
C ASN A 206 -7.83 1.68 14.74
N GLY A 207 -7.98 2.79 15.47
CA GLY A 207 -7.22 4.04 15.33
C GLY A 207 -5.70 3.96 15.41
N SER A 208 -5.14 2.88 15.97
CA SER A 208 -3.68 2.66 16.06
C SER A 208 -3.07 2.43 14.67
N THR A 209 -2.78 3.49 13.91
CA THR A 209 -1.99 3.43 12.67
C THR A 209 -0.54 3.20 13.05
N LEU A 210 -0.04 1.99 12.82
CA LEU A 210 1.39 1.75 12.86
C LEU A 210 1.98 2.31 11.57
N LEU A 211 2.43 3.56 11.65
CA LEU A 211 3.13 4.25 10.58
C LEU A 211 4.59 3.80 10.62
N CYS A 212 4.86 2.64 10.04
CA CYS A 212 6.20 2.09 10.01
C CYS A 212 6.85 2.47 8.67
N LEU A 213 7.67 3.51 8.69
CA LEU A 213 8.73 3.70 7.70
C LEU A 213 9.66 2.48 7.79
N PHE A 214 9.81 1.71 6.71
CA PHE A 214 10.85 0.68 6.67
C PHE A 214 11.56 0.64 5.33
N PRO A 215 12.88 0.85 5.30
CA PRO A 215 13.75 0.18 4.36
C PRO A 215 14.01 -1.25 4.83
N LEU A 216 14.08 -2.18 3.89
CA LEU A 216 14.07 -3.63 4.13
C LEU A 216 15.31 -4.21 4.85
N PHE A 217 16.30 -3.40 5.26
CA PHE A 217 17.62 -3.90 5.70
C PHE A 217 18.34 -3.12 6.83
N PHE A 218 17.78 -2.05 7.40
CA PHE A 218 18.42 -1.29 8.49
C PHE A 218 17.63 -1.44 9.81
N PRO A 219 18.27 -1.29 11.00
CA PRO A 219 17.63 -1.44 12.28
C PRO A 219 16.43 -0.50 12.37
N ARG A 220 15.35 -1.04 12.94
CA ARG A 220 14.01 -0.44 12.99
C ARG A 220 14.11 1.07 13.27
N PRO A 221 13.76 1.98 12.35
CA PRO A 221 13.44 3.33 12.81
C PRO A 221 12.25 3.17 13.76
N LYS A 222 12.35 3.76 14.95
CA LYS A 222 11.32 3.68 15.99
C LYS A 222 9.98 4.01 15.30
N CYS A 223 9.07 3.03 15.20
CA CYS A 223 7.70 3.32 14.77
C CYS A 223 7.15 4.20 15.89
N THR A 224 7.12 5.51 15.69
CA THR A 224 6.46 6.40 16.63
C THR A 224 4.99 6.02 16.56
N PRO A 225 4.37 5.55 17.66
CA PRO A 225 2.92 5.58 17.70
C PRO A 225 2.54 7.03 17.38
N SER A 226 1.63 7.22 16.42
CA SER A 226 0.92 8.50 16.37
C SER A 226 0.41 8.70 17.79
N SER A 227 0.78 9.83 18.39
CA SER A 227 0.29 10.21 19.71
C SER A 227 -1.21 9.92 19.75
N PRO A 228 -1.73 9.24 20.79
CA PRO A 228 -3.17 9.11 20.92
C PRO A 228 -3.73 10.52 20.80
N LEU A 229 -4.70 10.71 19.90
CA LEU A 229 -5.44 11.97 19.78
C LEU A 229 -5.91 12.33 21.18
N GLN A 230 -5.20 13.26 21.83
CA GLN A 230 -5.64 13.86 23.07
C GLN A 230 -6.82 14.73 22.65
N LEU A 231 -8.02 14.17 22.81
CA LEU A 231 -9.26 14.93 22.84
C LEU A 231 -9.09 15.94 23.97
N ALA A 232 -8.89 17.21 23.59
CA ALA A 232 -9.05 18.36 24.47
C ALA A 232 -10.53 18.75 24.49
#